data_AF-A0AB37SY98-F1
#
_entry.id   AF-A0AB37SY98-F1
#
_cell.length_a   1.000
_cell.length_b   1.000
_cell.length_c   1.000
_cell.angle_alpha   90.00
_cell.angle_beta   90.00
_cell.angle_gamma   90.00
#
_symmetry.space_group_name_H-M   'P 1'
#
loop_
_entity.id
_entity.type
_entity.pdbx_description
1 polymer ?
#
loop_
_entity_poly.entity_id
_entity_poly.type
_entity_poly.pdbx_seq_one_letter_code
_entity_poly.pdbx_strand_id
1 'polypeptide(L)'
;MIDFEAVPDELSRAGDRLHDITEMITRQPALKFKAMASEAGDPVLVAALESFQEASAHSVAVLAEDVWRLGGRLGEAARGYRNGEEAAIEKVKAIEAAESPAPRAIVFDSGNANTIQAVLG
;
A
#
# COMPACT_ATOMS: atom_id res chain seq x y z
N MET A 1 14.19 -14.20 12.04
CA MET A 1 12.91 -14.14 11.32
C MET A 1 12.37 -12.75 11.60
N ILE A 2 12.35 -11.87 10.60
CA ILE A 2 11.75 -10.55 10.78
C ILE A 2 10.34 -10.71 10.24
N ASP A 3 9.37 -10.79 11.14
CA ASP A 3 7.95 -10.78 10.80
C ASP A 3 7.62 -9.35 10.36
N PHE A 4 7.81 -9.08 9.07
CA PHE A 4 7.30 -7.86 8.45
C PHE A 4 5.81 -8.07 8.19
N GLU A 5 5.00 -7.77 9.21
CA GLU A 5 3.56 -7.62 9.03
C GLU A 5 3.31 -6.31 8.27
N ALA A 6 3.25 -6.41 6.94
CA ALA A 6 2.87 -5.28 6.12
C ALA A 6 1.34 -5.19 6.11
N VAL A 7 0.79 -4.17 6.78
CA VAL A 7 -0.64 -3.91 6.81
C VAL A 7 -1.00 -3.03 5.61
N PRO A 8 -1.70 -3.54 4.58
CA PRO A 8 -1.95 -2.79 3.34
C PRO A 8 -2.70 -1.47 3.58
N ASP A 9 -3.62 -1.46 4.54
CA ASP A 9 -4.41 -0.28 4.89
C ASP A 9 -3.55 0.83 5.51
N GLU A 10 -2.54 0.47 6.30
CA GLU A 10 -1.60 1.44 6.87
C GLU A 10 -0.70 2.03 5.80
N LEU A 11 -0.24 1.21 4.85
CA LEU A 11 0.54 1.66 3.71
C LEU A 11 -0.27 2.59 2.80
N SER A 12 -1.52 2.25 2.50
CA SER A 12 -2.42 3.13 1.74
C SER A 12 -2.64 4.46 2.47
N ARG A 13 -2.97 4.43 3.76
CA ARG A 13 -3.17 5.65 4.56
C ARG A 13 -1.92 6.52 4.64
N ALA A 14 -0.74 5.92 4.76
CA ALA A 14 0.52 6.64 4.73
C ALA A 14 0.77 7.26 3.35
N GLY A 15 0.46 6.53 2.27
CA GLY A 15 0.48 7.04 0.91
C GLY A 15 -0.41 8.27 0.74
N ASP A 16 -1.67 8.20 1.16
CA ASP A 16 -2.63 9.30 1.06
C ASP A 16 -2.16 10.55 1.83
N ARG A 17 -1.65 10.37 3.05
CA ARG A 17 -1.08 11.47 3.85
C ARG A 17 0.08 12.17 3.16
N LEU A 18 0.94 11.42 2.45
CA LEU A 18 2.03 12.04 1.70
C LEU A 18 1.51 12.85 0.51
N HIS A 19 0.46 12.39 -0.17
CA HIS A 19 -0.18 13.18 -1.22
C HIS A 19 -0.81 14.47 -0.66
N ASP A 20 -1.47 14.41 0.49
CA ASP A 20 -2.01 15.60 1.18
C ASP A 20 -0.90 16.60 1.53
N ILE A 21 0.25 16.10 2.00
CA ILE A 21 1.43 16.93 2.30
C ILE A 21 1.97 17.56 1.01
N THR A 22 2.07 16.83 -0.10
CA THR A 22 2.45 17.38 -1.40
C THR A 22 1.49 18.49 -1.84
N GLU A 23 0.17 18.30 -1.70
CA GLU A 23 -0.82 19.35 -2.02
C GLU A 23 -0.62 20.59 -1.14
N MET A 24 -0.34 20.42 0.14
CA MET A 24 -0.08 21.53 1.05
C MET A 24 1.20 22.30 0.65
N ILE A 25 2.28 21.58 0.33
CA ILE A 25 3.57 22.16 -0.09
C ILE A 25 3.41 22.94 -1.41
N THR A 26 2.72 22.36 -2.40
CA THR A 26 2.51 23.01 -3.71
C THR A 26 1.62 24.25 -3.62
N ARG A 27 0.70 24.32 -2.66
CA ARG A 27 -0.09 25.53 -2.36
C ARG A 27 0.71 26.63 -1.66
N GLN A 28 1.92 26.35 -1.19
CA GLN A 28 2.82 27.32 -0.56
C GLN A 28 4.13 27.46 -1.38
N PRO A 29 4.04 28.05 -2.59
CA PRO A 29 5.11 27.99 -3.60
C PRO A 29 6.39 28.75 -3.24
N ALA A 30 6.41 29.53 -2.16
CA ALA A 30 7.59 30.26 -1.73
C ALA A 30 7.67 30.32 -0.20
N LEU A 31 8.89 30.23 0.33
CA LEU A 31 9.19 30.71 1.67
C LEU A 31 8.76 32.18 1.73
N LYS A 32 7.82 32.50 2.64
CA LYS A 32 7.35 33.87 2.85
C LYS A 32 8.50 34.69 3.45
N PHE A 33 9.35 35.25 2.61
CA PHE A 33 10.38 36.17 3.06
C PHE A 33 9.73 37.52 3.40
N LYS A 34 10.13 38.10 4.54
CA LYS A 34 9.64 39.41 5.00
C LYS A 34 10.10 40.57 4.13
N ALA A 35 11.13 40.37 3.31
CA ALA A 35 11.71 41.39 2.45
C ALA A 35 11.61 40.93 0.99
N MET A 36 11.05 41.78 0.13
CA MET A 36 11.05 41.57 -1.31
C MET A 36 12.28 42.22 -1.94
N ALA A 37 12.78 41.66 -3.04
CA ALA A 37 13.95 42.20 -3.75
C ALA A 37 13.73 43.66 -4.19
N SER A 38 12.48 44.04 -4.48
CA SER A 38 12.06 45.41 -4.78
C SER A 38 12.22 46.41 -3.61
N GLU A 39 12.40 45.94 -2.37
CA GLU A 39 12.50 46.77 -1.16
C GLU A 39 13.96 46.99 -0.72
N ALA A 40 14.89 46.24 -1.29
CA ALA A 40 16.28 46.22 -0.86
C ALA A 40 17.08 47.48 -1.20
N GLY A 41 16.66 48.25 -2.22
CA GLY A 41 17.29 49.51 -2.67
C GLY A 41 18.72 49.37 -3.23
N ASP A 42 19.40 48.26 -2.94
CA ASP A 42 20.75 47.90 -3.35
C ASP A 42 20.71 46.77 -4.41
N PRO A 43 21.29 46.96 -5.61
CA PRO A 43 21.28 45.97 -6.69
C PRO A 43 21.91 44.62 -6.35
N VAL A 44 22.94 44.59 -5.48
CA VAL A 44 23.58 43.35 -5.04
C VAL A 44 22.64 42.58 -4.12
N LEU A 45 21.96 43.30 -3.21
CA LEU A 45 20.96 42.70 -2.33
C LEU A 45 19.73 42.21 -3.09
N VAL A 46 19.29 42.93 -4.13
CA VAL A 46 18.22 42.47 -5.05
C VAL A 46 18.60 41.12 -5.67
N ALA A 47 19.76 41.03 -6.31
CA ALA A 47 20.21 39.81 -6.98
C ALA A 47 20.36 38.62 -6.01
N ALA A 48 20.84 38.88 -4.79
CA ALA A 48 20.94 37.84 -3.76
C ALA A 48 19.56 37.32 -3.31
N LEU A 49 18.58 38.23 -3.14
CA LEU A 49 17.21 37.87 -2.78
C LEU A 49 16.51 37.09 -3.91
N GLU A 50 16.69 37.48 -5.17
CA GLU A 50 16.17 36.76 -6.33
C GLU A 50 16.75 35.35 -6.43
N SER A 51 18.07 35.21 -6.33
CA SER A 51 18.74 33.90 -6.35
C SER A 51 18.26 33.00 -5.22
N PHE A 52 18.03 33.57 -4.02
CA PHE A 52 17.50 32.81 -2.90
C PHE A 52 16.03 32.38 -3.09
N GLN A 53 15.21 33.24 -3.70
CA GLN A 53 13.83 32.90 -4.07
C GLN A 53 13.78 31.78 -5.11
N GLU A 54 14.64 31.82 -6.13
CA GLU A 54 14.77 30.76 -7.13
C GLU A 54 15.20 29.42 -6.50
N ALA A 55 16.24 29.45 -5.66
CA ALA A 55 16.72 28.26 -4.95
C ALA A 55 15.65 27.67 -4.01
N SER A 56 14.87 28.54 -3.36
CA SER A 56 13.73 28.12 -2.54
C SER A 56 12.63 27.47 -3.37
N ALA A 57 12.24 28.07 -4.49
CA ALA A 57 11.19 27.54 -5.36
C ALA A 57 11.60 26.18 -5.94
N HIS A 58 12.86 26.05 -6.36
CA HIS A 58 13.42 24.79 -6.84
C HIS A 58 13.38 23.71 -5.75
N SER A 59 13.80 24.05 -4.53
CA SER A 59 13.80 23.12 -3.40
C SER A 59 12.39 22.63 -3.03
N VAL A 60 11.39 23.54 -3.07
CA VAL A 60 9.98 23.20 -2.84
C VAL A 60 9.48 22.24 -3.93
N ALA A 61 9.83 22.47 -5.20
CA ALA A 61 9.44 21.61 -6.30
C ALA A 61 10.03 20.19 -6.16
N VAL A 62 11.33 20.09 -5.86
CA VAL A 62 12.01 18.79 -5.64
C VAL A 62 11.38 18.05 -4.46
N LEU A 63 11.16 18.73 -3.34
CA LEU A 63 10.55 18.11 -2.16
C LEU A 63 9.13 17.62 -2.46
N ALA A 64 8.33 18.42 -3.18
CA ALA A 64 6.97 18.03 -3.55
C ALA A 64 6.96 16.77 -4.44
N GLU A 65 7.87 16.68 -5.41
CA GLU A 65 8.02 15.50 -6.28
C GLU A 65 8.43 14.24 -5.49
N ASP A 66 9.43 14.36 -4.61
CA ASP A 66 9.93 13.24 -3.81
C ASP A 66 8.85 12.68 -2.87
N VAL A 67 8.13 13.57 -2.19
CA VAL A 67 7.03 13.19 -1.29
C VAL A 67 5.90 12.52 -2.07
N TRP A 68 5.55 13.06 -3.24
CA TRP A 68 4.51 12.49 -4.10
C TRP A 68 4.89 11.08 -4.59
N ARG A 69 6.12 10.91 -5.08
CA ARG A 69 6.62 9.63 -5.54
C ARG A 69 6.69 8.60 -4.42
N LEU A 70 7.07 9.01 -3.20
CA LEU A 70 7.04 8.13 -2.03
C LEU A 70 5.61 7.68 -1.71
N GLY A 71 4.65 8.61 -1.75
CA GLY A 71 3.22 8.29 -1.58
C GLY A 71 2.75 7.26 -2.60
N GLY A 72 3.10 7.44 -3.88
CA GLY A 72 2.76 6.48 -4.95
C GLY A 72 3.33 5.09 -4.71
N ARG A 73 4.60 4.99 -4.30
CA ARG A 73 5.26 3.71 -3.97
C ARG A 73 4.60 2.98 -2.81
N LEU A 74 4.12 3.71 -1.79
CA LEU A 74 3.37 3.12 -0.68
C LEU A 74 2.01 2.57 -1.15
N GLY A 75 1.32 3.29 -2.04
CA GLY A 75 0.09 2.81 -2.68
C GLY A 75 0.29 1.56 -3.53
N GLU A 76 1.37 1.51 -4.32
CA GLU A 76 1.76 0.32 -5.08
C GLU A 76 2.08 -0.87 -4.19
N ALA A 77 2.85 -0.66 -3.11
CA ALA A 77 3.16 -1.69 -2.14
C ALA A 77 1.89 -2.23 -1.47
N ALA A 78 0.98 -1.35 -1.02
CA ALA A 78 -0.30 -1.74 -0.43
C ALA A 78 -1.12 -2.64 -1.38
N ARG A 79 -1.18 -2.29 -2.67
CA ARG A 79 -1.86 -3.10 -3.68
C ARG A 79 -1.17 -4.46 -3.88
N GLY A 80 0.16 -4.47 -3.91
CA GLY A 80 0.95 -5.69 -4.02
C GLY A 80 0.66 -6.67 -2.88
N TYR A 81 0.62 -6.18 -1.65
CA TYR A 81 0.30 -7.01 -0.48
C TYR A 81 -1.15 -7.52 -0.50
N ARG A 82 -2.13 -6.68 -0.83
CA ARG A 82 -3.54 -7.11 -0.96
C ARG A 82 -3.71 -8.22 -2.01
N ASN A 83 -3.15 -8.04 -3.19
CA ASN A 83 -3.22 -9.04 -4.25
C ASN A 83 -2.54 -10.36 -3.82
N GLY A 84 -1.42 -10.26 -3.10
CA GLY A 84 -0.71 -11.43 -2.56
C GLY A 84 -1.53 -12.17 -1.51
N GLU A 85 -2.22 -11.44 -0.62
CA GLU A 85 -3.10 -12.00 0.40
C GLU A 85 -4.32 -12.70 -0.23
N GLU A 86 -4.98 -12.05 -1.18
CA GLU A 86 -6.10 -12.66 -1.93
C GLU A 86 -5.68 -13.96 -2.62
N ALA A 87 -4.54 -13.95 -3.32
CA ALA A 87 -3.99 -15.15 -3.96
C ALA A 87 -3.63 -16.26 -2.97
N ALA A 88 -3.17 -15.91 -1.76
CA ALA A 88 -2.92 -16.89 -0.71
C ALA A 88 -4.23 -17.50 -0.18
N ILE A 89 -5.25 -16.68 0.06
CA ILE A 89 -6.58 -17.13 0.47
C ILE A 89 -7.20 -18.07 -0.56
N GLU A 90 -7.10 -17.75 -1.85
CA GLU A 90 -7.59 -18.62 -2.93
C GLU A 90 -6.89 -19.97 -2.94
N LYS A 91 -5.57 -19.99 -2.75
CA LYS A 91 -4.80 -21.26 -2.66
C LYS A 91 -5.21 -22.08 -1.45
N VAL A 92 -5.41 -21.46 -0.28
CA VAL A 92 -5.87 -22.16 0.93
C VAL A 92 -7.26 -22.76 0.70
N LYS A 93 -8.21 -22.00 0.15
CA LYS A 93 -9.55 -22.51 -0.19
C LYS A 93 -9.51 -23.69 -1.16
N ALA A 94 -8.60 -23.64 -2.15
CA ALA A 94 -8.43 -24.75 -3.10
C ALA A 94 -7.91 -26.02 -2.43
N ILE A 95 -6.99 -25.90 -1.46
CA ILE A 95 -6.48 -27.01 -0.66
C ILE A 95 -7.60 -27.59 0.21
N GLU A 96 -8.31 -26.74 0.96
CA GLU A 96 -9.43 -27.16 1.82
C GLU A 96 -10.53 -27.89 1.02
N ALA A 97 -10.86 -27.39 -0.18
CA ALA A 97 -11.82 -28.02 -1.06
C ALA A 97 -11.35 -29.39 -1.60
N ALA A 98 -10.04 -29.56 -1.82
CA ALA A 98 -9.46 -30.84 -2.23
C ALA A 98 -9.39 -31.87 -1.07
N GLU A 99 -9.24 -31.39 0.16
CA GLU A 99 -9.17 -32.22 1.37
C GLU A 99 -10.55 -32.62 1.92
N SER A 100 -11.62 -31.89 1.58
CA SER A 100 -12.98 -32.24 1.97
C SER A 100 -13.52 -33.41 1.13
N PRO A 101 -13.57 -34.66 1.65
CA PRO A 101 -14.15 -35.75 0.90
C PRO A 101 -15.66 -35.53 0.83
N ALA A 102 -16.22 -35.56 -0.37
CA ALA A 102 -17.67 -35.56 -0.57
C ALA A 102 -18.33 -36.60 0.37
N PRO A 103 -19.47 -36.30 1.01
CA PRO A 103 -20.13 -37.27 1.87
C PRO A 103 -20.42 -38.49 1.01
N ARG A 104 -19.76 -39.61 1.32
CA ARG A 104 -20.05 -40.91 0.72
C ARG A 104 -21.53 -41.14 0.97
N ALA A 105 -22.34 -40.99 -0.07
CA ALA A 105 -23.72 -41.41 -0.04
C ALA A 105 -23.68 -42.91 0.27
N ILE A 106 -23.92 -43.26 1.53
CA ILE A 106 -24.16 -44.63 1.95
C ILE A 106 -25.50 -44.97 1.29
N VAL A 107 -25.44 -45.61 0.13
CA VAL A 107 -26.60 -46.27 -0.46
C VAL A 107 -26.91 -47.43 0.48
N PHE A 108 -27.82 -47.20 1.42
CA PHE A 108 -28.51 -48.27 2.12
C PHE A 108 -29.40 -48.97 1.08
N ASP A 109 -28.85 -50.01 0.45
CA ASP A 109 -29.65 -50.95 -0.32
C ASP A 109 -30.40 -51.85 0.67
N SER A 110 -31.66 -51.50 0.93
CA SER A 110 -32.59 -52.31 1.69
C SER A 110 -33.08 -53.47 0.82
N GLY A 111 -32.26 -54.52 0.66
CA GLY A 111 -32.72 -55.67 -0.09
C GLY A 111 -31.71 -56.74 -0.47
N ASN A 112 -31.02 -57.38 0.48
CA ASN A 112 -30.88 -58.84 0.41
C ASN A 112 -30.39 -59.44 1.73
N ALA A 113 -31.17 -60.35 2.27
CA ALA A 113 -30.70 -61.28 3.29
C ALA A 113 -29.64 -62.19 2.66
N ASN A 114 -28.40 -62.15 3.15
CA ASN A 114 -27.52 -63.32 3.17
C ASN A 114 -26.31 -63.08 4.08
N THR A 115 -26.42 -63.64 5.28
CA THR A 115 -25.39 -64.43 5.97
C THR A 115 -24.00 -63.81 6.11
N ILE A 116 -23.76 -63.14 7.25
CA ILE A 116 -22.41 -62.92 7.78
C ILE A 116 -22.00 -64.19 8.52
N GLN A 117 -21.11 -65.01 7.94
CA GLN A 117 -20.38 -66.02 8.70
C GLN A 117 -19.22 -65.35 9.43
N ALA A 118 -19.29 -65.36 10.75
CA ALA A 118 -18.15 -65.10 11.62
C ALA A 118 -17.21 -66.31 11.60
N VAL A 119 -15.93 -66.09 11.30
CA VAL A 119 -14.86 -67.05 11.58
C VAL A 119 -13.90 -66.39 12.57
N LEU A 120 -13.92 -66.89 13.80
CA LEU A 120 -12.83 -66.79 14.77
C LEU A 120 -12.50 -68.23 15.18
N GLY A 121 -11.24 -68.62 14.97
CA GLY A 121 -10.70 -69.95 15.29
C GLY A 121 -9.42 -70.21 14.53
#